data_AF-A0A964XQS0-F1
#
_entry.id   AF-A0A964XQS0-F1
#
_cell.length_a   1.000
_cell.length_b   1.000
_cell.length_c   1.000
_cell.angle_alpha   90.00
_cell.angle_beta   90.00
_cell.angle_gamma   90.00
#
_symmetry.space_group_name_H-M   'P 1'
#
loop_
_entity.id
_entity.type
_entity.pdbx_description
1 polymer ?
#
loop_
_entity_poly.entity_id
_entity_poly.type
_entity_poly.pdbx_seq_one_letter_code
_entity_poly.pdbx_strand_id
1 'polypeptide(L)'
;PFMAVYSPELMLQGLANKDISTIVVSVGYICVKAVIAILFLGIAAVGYMNARLNIFERIICAAVAILLIVAIPLTDELGFALMILFIIYRWFKFRNNKSMPT
;
A
#
# COMPACT_ATOMS: atom_id res chain seq x y z
N PRO A 1 -15.06 -4.06 -2.26
CA PRO A 1 -15.50 -5.18 -3.13
C PRO A 1 -15.10 -4.97 -4.60
N PHE A 2 -13.78 -4.86 -4.89
CA PHE A 2 -13.23 -4.78 -6.26
C PHE A 2 -12.16 -5.85 -6.51
N MET A 3 -11.31 -6.12 -5.52
CA MET A 3 -10.32 -7.23 -5.57
C MET A 3 -10.96 -8.63 -5.74
N ALA A 4 -12.19 -8.85 -5.29
CA ALA A 4 -12.86 -10.15 -5.43
C ALA A 4 -13.18 -10.52 -6.90
N VAL A 5 -13.26 -9.55 -7.80
CA VAL A 5 -13.53 -9.78 -9.23
C VAL A 5 -12.24 -10.11 -10.01
N TYR A 6 -11.09 -9.59 -9.56
CA TYR A 6 -9.79 -9.76 -10.22
C TYR A 6 -8.91 -10.84 -9.57
N SER A 7 -9.34 -11.42 -8.46
CA SER A 7 -8.64 -12.52 -7.78
C SER A 7 -9.56 -13.74 -7.66
N PRO A 8 -9.56 -14.64 -8.66
CA PRO A 8 -10.34 -15.89 -8.65
C PRO A 8 -10.07 -16.78 -7.42
N GLU A 9 -8.90 -16.59 -6.81
CA GLU A 9 -8.44 -17.28 -5.60
C GLU A 9 -9.31 -16.96 -4.37
N LEU A 10 -9.91 -15.76 -4.31
CA LEU A 10 -10.79 -15.35 -3.21
C LEU A 10 -12.17 -16.03 -3.29
N MET A 11 -12.56 -16.47 -4.49
CA MET A 11 -13.82 -17.17 -4.75
C MET A 11 -13.67 -18.69 -4.70
N LEU A 12 -12.51 -19.21 -4.27
CA LEU A 12 -12.22 -20.65 -4.24
C LEU A 12 -12.34 -21.35 -5.61
N GLN A 13 -12.37 -20.59 -6.71
CA GLN A 13 -12.46 -21.14 -8.06
C GLN A 13 -11.05 -21.40 -8.61
N GLY A 14 -10.75 -22.68 -8.89
CA GLY A 14 -9.42 -23.15 -9.36
C GLY A 14 -8.54 -23.81 -8.29
N LEU A 15 -9.06 -23.97 -7.07
CA LEU A 15 -8.34 -24.46 -5.89
C LEU A 15 -8.47 -25.97 -5.64
N ALA A 16 -8.98 -26.73 -6.61
CA ALA A 16 -9.25 -28.16 -6.43
C ALA A 16 -7.98 -29.01 -6.16
N ASN A 17 -6.78 -28.48 -6.45
CA ASN A 17 -5.50 -29.21 -6.36
C ASN A 17 -4.38 -28.44 -5.63
N LYS A 18 -4.68 -27.39 -4.85
CA LYS A 18 -3.65 -26.56 -4.19
C LYS A 18 -3.73 -26.70 -2.67
N ASP A 19 -2.60 -26.94 -2.01
CA ASP A 19 -2.53 -27.10 -0.56
C ASP A 19 -3.14 -25.90 0.19
N ILE A 20 -3.86 -26.20 1.29
CA ILE A 20 -4.52 -25.21 2.17
C ILE A 20 -3.55 -24.12 2.63
N SER A 21 -2.29 -24.47 2.85
CA SER A 21 -1.22 -23.53 3.18
C SER A 21 -1.03 -22.44 2.11
N THR A 22 -1.05 -22.80 0.83
CA THR A 22 -0.85 -21.87 -0.28
C THR A 22 -2.02 -20.90 -0.42
N ILE A 23 -3.22 -21.37 -0.13
CA ILE A 23 -4.46 -20.57 -0.16
C ILE A 23 -4.40 -19.48 0.93
N VAL A 24 -4.08 -19.88 2.16
CA VAL A 24 -4.01 -18.95 3.30
C VAL A 24 -2.92 -17.89 3.08
N VAL A 25 -1.78 -18.27 2.50
CA VAL A 25 -0.70 -17.33 2.16
C VAL A 25 -1.14 -16.33 1.08
N SER A 26 -1.77 -16.79 -0.01
CA SER A 26 -2.31 -15.90 -1.06
C SER A 26 -3.33 -14.89 -0.51
N VAL A 27 -4.31 -15.36 0.27
CA VAL A 27 -5.35 -14.50 0.84
C VAL A 27 -4.75 -13.50 1.84
N GLY A 28 -3.83 -13.97 2.70
CA GLY A 28 -3.10 -13.12 3.63
C GLY A 28 -2.34 -12.01 2.92
N TYR A 29 -1.63 -12.35 1.83
CA TYR A 29 -0.89 -11.40 1.02
C TYR A 29 -1.81 -10.30 0.43
N ILE A 30 -2.93 -10.69 -0.18
CA ILE A 30 -3.89 -9.75 -0.77
C ILE A 30 -4.54 -8.86 0.31
N CYS A 31 -4.90 -9.41 1.47
CA CYS A 31 -5.46 -8.65 2.58
C CYS A 31 -4.48 -7.59 3.10
N VAL A 32 -3.23 -7.97 3.35
CA VAL A 32 -2.18 -7.02 3.80
C VAL A 32 -2.00 -5.92 2.77
N LYS A 33 -1.88 -6.27 1.49
CA LYS A 33 -1.75 -5.32 0.39
C LYS A 33 -2.93 -4.33 0.34
N ALA A 34 -4.16 -4.83 0.50
CA ALA A 34 -5.37 -4.00 0.50
C ALA A 34 -5.39 -3.02 1.68
N VAL A 35 -5.02 -3.46 2.88
CA VAL A 35 -4.95 -2.59 4.07
C VAL A 35 -3.94 -1.46 3.86
N ILE A 36 -2.76 -1.77 3.33
CA ILE A 36 -1.73 -0.77 3.03
C ILE A 36 -2.23 0.25 2.00
N ALA A 37 -2.86 -0.23 0.92
CA ALA A 37 -3.40 0.65 -0.11
C ALA A 37 -4.44 1.63 0.45
N ILE A 38 -5.35 1.15 1.31
CA ILE A 38 -6.38 1.97 1.95
C ILE A 38 -5.75 3.00 2.90
N LEU A 39 -4.73 2.60 3.69
CA LEU A 39 -4.02 3.52 4.58
C LEU A 39 -3.36 4.67 3.78
N PHE A 40 -2.66 4.35 2.69
CA PHE A 40 -2.02 5.36 1.84
C PHE A 40 -3.04 6.26 1.13
N LEU A 41 -4.17 5.70 0.68
CA LEU A 41 -5.27 6.49 0.11
C LEU A 41 -5.88 7.43 1.16
N GLY A 42 -6.06 6.97 2.40
CA GLY A 42 -6.52 7.78 3.52
C GLY A 42 -5.57 8.93 3.84
N ILE A 43 -4.26 8.66 3.88
CA ILE A 43 -3.22 9.69 4.07
C ILE A 43 -3.24 10.71 2.93
N ALA A 44 -3.41 10.26 1.68
CA ALA A 44 -3.55 11.16 0.53
C ALA A 44 -4.82 12.04 0.61
N ALA A 45 -5.94 11.46 1.04
CA ALA A 45 -7.23 12.15 1.16
C ALA A 45 -7.25 13.15 2.34
N VAL A 46 -6.70 12.78 3.49
CA VAL A 46 -6.61 13.66 4.67
C VAL A 46 -5.49 14.69 4.51
N GLY A 47 -4.41 14.35 3.81
CA GLY A 47 -3.24 15.22 3.65
C GLY A 47 -2.42 15.38 4.95
N TYR A 48 -2.56 14.42 5.87
CA TYR A 48 -1.89 14.44 7.16
C TYR A 48 -1.38 13.04 7.54
N MET A 49 -0.15 12.97 8.06
CA MET A 49 0.44 11.71 8.57
C MET A 49 1.20 11.98 9.88
N ASN A 50 2.39 12.58 9.81
CA ASN A 50 3.14 13.10 10.98
C ASN A 50 3.33 14.62 10.94
N ALA A 51 3.05 15.23 9.80
CA ALA A 51 3.06 16.67 9.54
C ALA A 51 2.12 16.93 8.36
N ARG A 52 1.77 18.20 8.12
CA ARG A 52 0.99 18.60 6.94
C ARG A 52 1.73 18.16 5.67
N LEU A 53 1.08 17.39 4.80
CA LEU A 53 1.63 16.98 3.52
C LEU A 53 1.47 18.10 2.48
N ASN A 54 2.53 18.35 1.71
CA ASN A 54 2.42 19.18 0.51
C ASN A 54 1.58 18.46 -0.56
N ILE A 55 0.97 19.22 -1.47
CA ILE A 55 0.11 18.66 -2.53
C ILE A 55 0.85 17.59 -3.37
N PHE A 56 2.15 17.79 -3.62
CA PHE A 56 3.00 16.82 -4.32
C PHE A 56 3.16 15.51 -3.54
N GLU A 57 3.35 15.59 -2.23
CA GLU A 57 3.49 14.41 -1.39
C GLU A 57 2.16 13.64 -1.31
N ARG A 58 1.02 14.34 -1.39
CA ARG A 58 -0.31 13.71 -1.48
C ARG A 58 -0.50 12.99 -2.81
N ILE A 59 -0.05 13.57 -3.92
CA ILE A 59 -0.08 12.94 -5.25
C ILE A 59 0.78 11.66 -5.24
N ILE A 60 1.95 11.70 -4.61
CA ILE A 60 2.80 10.51 -4.46
C ILE A 60 2.09 9.43 -3.65
N CYS A 61 1.48 9.76 -2.50
CA CYS A 61 0.69 8.78 -1.74
C CYS A 61 -0.47 8.20 -2.55
N ALA A 62 -1.17 9.02 -3.34
CA ALA A 62 -2.24 8.56 -4.22
C ALA A 62 -1.72 7.63 -5.31
N ALA A 63 -0.56 7.94 -5.91
CA ALA A 63 0.09 7.08 -6.90
C ALA A 63 0.50 5.72 -6.29
N VAL A 64 1.04 5.71 -5.06
CA VAL A 64 1.34 4.47 -4.33
C VAL A 64 0.08 3.65 -4.08
N ALA A 65 -1.00 4.28 -3.62
CA ALA A 65 -2.26 3.60 -3.40
C ALA A 65 -2.81 3.01 -4.70
N ILE A 66 -2.79 3.76 -5.81
CA ILE A 66 -3.24 3.29 -7.12
C ILE A 66 -2.37 2.12 -7.62
N LEU A 67 -1.04 2.21 -7.48
CA LEU A 67 -0.12 1.13 -7.86
C LEU A 67 -0.37 -0.17 -7.09
N LEU A 68 -0.71 -0.07 -5.80
CA LEU A 68 -1.07 -1.23 -4.98
C LEU A 68 -2.50 -1.74 -5.25
N ILE A 69 -3.41 -0.89 -5.74
CA ILE A 69 -4.78 -1.31 -6.12
C ILE A 69 -4.77 -2.05 -7.47
N VAL A 70 -3.93 -1.62 -8.40
CA VAL A 70 -3.80 -2.27 -9.71
C VAL A 70 -3.13 -3.63 -9.52
N ALA A 71 -3.90 -4.71 -9.68
CA ALA A 71 -3.49 -6.10 -9.45
C ALA A 71 -2.65 -6.68 -10.60
N ILE A 72 -1.58 -5.99 -11.01
CA ILE A 72 -0.60 -6.52 -11.95
C ILE A 72 0.62 -6.97 -11.13
N PRO A 73 1.10 -8.23 -11.24
CA PRO A 73 2.23 -8.72 -10.43
C PRO A 73 3.48 -7.83 -10.48
N LEU A 74 3.69 -7.15 -11.61
CA LEU A 74 4.81 -6.24 -11.84
C LEU A 74 4.63 -4.86 -11.16
N THR A 75 3.40 -4.40 -10.94
CA THR A 75 3.14 -3.10 -10.29
C THR A 75 3.27 -3.19 -8.77
N ASP A 76 3.24 -4.39 -8.22
CA ASP A 76 3.27 -4.63 -6.79
C ASP A 76 4.64 -4.34 -6.20
N GLU A 77 5.71 -4.80 -6.86
CA GLU A 77 7.08 -4.52 -6.45
C GLU A 77 7.40 -3.02 -6.50
N LEU A 78 6.94 -2.33 -7.55
CA LEU A 78 7.11 -0.88 -7.68
C LEU A 78 6.30 -0.12 -6.62
N GLY A 79 5.07 -0.54 -6.35
CA GLY A 79 4.23 0.05 -5.30
C GLY A 79 4.86 -0.07 -3.92
N PHE A 80 5.38 -1.26 -3.57
CA PHE A 80 6.10 -1.48 -2.30
C PHE A 80 7.40 -0.69 -2.23
N ALA A 81 8.18 -0.64 -3.31
CA ALA A 81 9.42 0.14 -3.37
C ALA A 81 9.14 1.63 -3.13
N LEU A 82 8.17 2.20 -3.82
CA LEU A 82 7.77 3.61 -3.65
C LEU A 82 7.22 3.89 -2.25
N MET A 83 6.43 2.97 -1.69
CA MET A 83 5.91 3.04 -0.33
C MET A 83 7.05 3.17 0.69
N ILE A 84 8.04 2.28 0.62
CA ILE A 84 9.20 2.26 1.52
C ILE A 84 10.00 3.55 1.36
N LEU A 85 10.26 3.97 0.13
CA LEU A 85 11.01 5.20 -0.16
C LEU A 85 10.29 6.43 0.41
N PHE A 86 8.96 6.49 0.31
CA PHE A 86 8.17 7.57 0.88
C PHE A 86 8.17 7.57 2.41
N ILE A 87 8.08 6.40 3.05
CA ILE A 87 8.16 6.27 4.51
C ILE A 87 9.54 6.73 5.01
N ILE A 88 10.61 6.29 4.35
CA ILE A 88 11.99 6.68 4.67
C ILE A 88 12.17 8.19 4.50
N TYR A 89 11.75 8.75 3.36
CA TYR A 89 11.80 10.19 3.09
C TYR A 89 11.07 10.99 4.18
N ARG A 90 9.86 10.56 4.55
CA ARG A 90 9.06 11.23 5.60
C ARG A 90 9.73 11.12 6.97
N TRP A 91 10.33 9.98 7.29
CA TRP A 91 11.01 9.76 8.56
C TRP A 91 12.25 10.65 8.71
N PHE A 92 13.07 10.77 7.66
CA PHE A 92 14.22 11.69 7.65
C PHE A 92 13.78 13.15 7.75
N LYS A 93 12.75 13.56 7.01
CA LYS A 93 12.20 14.92 7.08
C LYS A 93 11.68 15.28 8.47
N PHE A 94 11.00 14.35 9.14
CA PHE A 94 10.52 14.55 10.51
C PHE A 94 11.68 14.64 11.53
N ARG A 95 12.73 13.84 11.34
CA ARG A 95 13.91 13.86 12.22
C ARG A 95 14.70 15.17 12.10
N ASN A 96 14.88 15.70 10.89
CA ASN A 96 15.55 16.99 10.68
C ASN A 96 14.75 18.19 11.22
N ASN A 97 13.43 18.08 11.35
CA ASN A 97 12.61 19.15 11.94
C ASN A 97 12.70 19.22 13.47
N LYS A 98 13.29 18.23 14.15
CA LYS A 98 13.46 18.25 15.62
C LYS A 98 14.71 18.99 16.11
N SER A 99 15.49 19.64 15.23
CA SER A 99 16.74 20.30 15.61
C SER A 99 16.61 21.80 15.96
N MET A 100 15.43 22.28 16.38
CA MET A 100 15.31 23.61 17.01
C MET A 100 14.70 23.49 18.41
N PRO A 101 15.53 23.30 19.45
CA PRO A 101 15.21 23.84 20.76
C PRO A 101 15.39 25.37 20.69
N THR A 102 14.29 26.11 20.80
CA THR A 102 14.31 27.53 21.22
C THR A 102 14.14 27.59 22.73
#